data_AF-A0AA42R5D8-F1
#
_entry.id   AF-A0AA42R5D8-F1
#
_cell.length_a   1.000
_cell.length_b   1.000
_cell.length_c   1.000
_cell.angle_alpha   90.00
_cell.angle_beta   90.00
_cell.angle_gamma   90.00
#
_symmetry.space_group_name_H-M   'P 1'
#
loop_
_entity.id
_entity.type
_entity.pdbx_description
1 polymer ?
#
loop_
_entity_poly.entity_id
_entity_poly.type
_entity_poly.pdbx_seq_one_letter_code
_entity_poly.pdbx_strand_id
1 'polypeptide(L)'
;MDSAIRLAADSATRRAAENFRKVREAEQAVRPLIGDVVAMDSADDVYRTALEQAGVDIEGVHPSAFPKMVKMSIEQQNNKRPVIAQDSASHSEFEKAFPTAGKLKRGF
;
A
#
# COMPACT_ATOMS: atom_id res chain seq x y z
N MET A 1 -5.26 -13.41 -47.65
CA MET A 1 -5.54 -14.31 -46.50
C MET A 1 -4.36 -14.35 -45.53
N ASP A 2 -3.12 -14.41 -46.02
CA ASP A 2 -1.90 -14.43 -45.18
C ASP A 2 -1.63 -13.19 -44.32
N SER A 3 -1.93 -11.98 -44.80
CA SER A 3 -1.61 -10.75 -44.07
C SER A 3 -2.42 -10.59 -42.77
N ALA A 4 -3.70 -10.97 -42.79
CA ALA A 4 -4.58 -10.89 -41.62
C ALA A 4 -4.18 -11.87 -40.52
N ILE A 5 -3.75 -13.09 -40.89
CA ILE A 5 -3.28 -14.10 -39.94
C ILE A 5 -1.99 -13.65 -39.28
N ARG A 6 -1.04 -13.10 -40.05
CA ARG A 6 0.21 -12.54 -39.49
C ARG A 6 -0.06 -11.36 -38.56
N LEU A 7 -0.94 -10.43 -38.95
CA LEU A 7 -1.32 -9.31 -38.09
C LEU A 7 -1.95 -9.78 -36.77
N ALA A 8 -2.83 -10.79 -36.84
CA ALA A 8 -3.44 -11.39 -35.65
C ALA A 8 -2.38 -12.04 -34.74
N ALA A 9 -1.46 -12.83 -35.31
CA ALA A 9 -0.37 -13.47 -34.56
C ALA A 9 0.57 -12.44 -33.91
N ASP A 10 0.96 -11.39 -34.63
CA ASP A 10 1.78 -10.29 -34.11
C ASP A 10 1.05 -9.52 -32.98
N SER A 11 -0.26 -9.31 -33.13
CA SER A 11 -1.04 -8.65 -32.09
C SER A 11 -1.15 -9.51 -30.82
N ALA A 12 -1.27 -10.83 -30.97
CA ALA A 12 -1.35 -11.76 -29.86
C ALA A 12 -0.02 -11.83 -29.10
N THR A 13 1.11 -11.93 -29.81
CA THR A 13 2.45 -11.95 -29.20
C THR A 13 2.75 -10.64 -28.46
N ARG A 14 2.39 -9.49 -29.04
CA ARG A 14 2.53 -8.19 -28.37
C ARG A 14 1.69 -8.11 -27.09
N ARG A 15 0.40 -8.49 -27.15
CA ARG A 15 -0.47 -8.50 -25.97
C ARG A 15 0.05 -9.41 -24.87
N ALA A 16 0.53 -10.60 -25.21
CA ALA A 16 1.14 -11.51 -24.25
C ALA A 16 2.38 -10.86 -23.58
N ALA A 17 3.29 -10.30 -24.38
CA ALA A 17 4.48 -9.62 -23.87
C ALA A 17 4.17 -8.37 -23.03
N GLU A 18 3.10 -7.64 -23.35
CA GLU A 18 2.60 -6.52 -22.54
C GLU A 18 2.00 -6.99 -21.23
N ASN A 19 1.21 -8.07 -21.24
CA ASN A 19 0.63 -8.64 -20.04
C ASN A 19 1.71 -9.12 -19.07
N PHE A 20 2.71 -9.87 -19.54
CA PHE A 20 3.83 -10.29 -18.70
C PHE A 20 4.60 -9.12 -18.09
N ARG A 21 4.79 -8.04 -18.85
CA ARG A 21 5.41 -6.81 -18.33
C ARG A 21 4.58 -6.19 -17.22
N LYS A 22 3.27 -6.05 -17.42
CA LYS A 22 2.36 -5.49 -16.41
C LYS A 22 2.30 -6.32 -15.14
N VAL A 23 2.27 -7.65 -15.26
CA VAL A 23 2.29 -8.57 -14.10
C VAL A 23 3.58 -8.38 -13.30
N ARG A 24 4.74 -8.35 -13.97
CA ARG A 24 6.04 -8.12 -13.33
C ARG A 24 6.14 -6.77 -12.64
N GLU A 25 5.61 -5.72 -13.26
CA GLU A 25 5.53 -4.39 -12.64
C GLU A 25 4.64 -4.40 -11.39
N ALA A 26 3.50 -5.11 -11.44
CA ALA A 26 2.61 -5.26 -10.30
C ALA A 26 3.27 -6.02 -9.15
N GLU A 27 3.93 -7.15 -9.43
CA GLU A 27 4.69 -7.94 -8.46
C GLU A 27 5.75 -7.09 -7.74
N GLN A 28 6.48 -6.26 -8.49
CA GLN A 28 7.47 -5.36 -7.90
C GLN A 28 6.83 -4.27 -7.04
N ALA A 29 5.70 -3.71 -7.47
CA ALA A 29 5.01 -2.64 -6.78
C ALA A 29 4.39 -3.10 -5.44
N VAL A 30 3.87 -4.34 -5.37
CA VAL A 30 3.24 -4.88 -4.16
C VAL A 30 4.25 -5.49 -3.18
N ARG A 31 5.48 -5.80 -3.63
CA ARG A 31 6.54 -6.41 -2.82
C ARG A 31 6.79 -5.72 -1.46
N PRO A 32 6.81 -4.39 -1.35
CA PRO A 32 6.99 -3.72 -0.06
C PRO A 32 5.81 -3.88 0.90
N LEU A 33 4.61 -4.16 0.38
CA LEU A 33 3.38 -4.22 1.16
C LEU A 33 3.14 -5.61 1.76
N ILE A 34 3.32 -6.66 0.95
CA ILE A 34 2.98 -8.05 1.33
C ILE A 34 4.11 -9.06 1.11
N GLY A 35 5.25 -8.64 0.56
CA GLY A 35 6.35 -9.54 0.20
C GLY A 35 6.17 -10.17 -1.18
N ASP A 36 6.75 -11.36 -1.37
CA ASP A 36 6.67 -12.09 -2.64
C ASP A 36 5.25 -12.64 -2.87
N VAL A 37 4.70 -12.39 -4.06
CA VAL A 37 3.34 -12.82 -4.43
C VAL A 37 3.41 -14.06 -5.30
N VAL A 38 2.42 -14.94 -5.14
CA VAL A 38 2.23 -16.10 -6.03
C VAL A 38 1.92 -15.61 -7.43
N ALA A 39 2.55 -16.22 -8.45
CA ALA A 39 2.34 -15.87 -9.84
C ALA A 39 0.84 -15.87 -10.20
N MET A 40 0.38 -14.78 -10.82
CA MET A 40 -1.01 -14.62 -11.28
C MET A 40 -1.06 -14.35 -12.78
N ASP A 41 -2.23 -14.64 -13.38
CA ASP A 41 -2.47 -14.51 -14.81
C ASP A 41 -2.70 -13.06 -15.27
N SER A 42 -2.92 -12.12 -14.34
CA SER A 42 -3.15 -10.70 -14.63
C SER A 42 -2.57 -9.76 -13.57
N ALA A 43 -2.18 -8.55 -14.00
CA ALA A 43 -1.67 -7.53 -13.08
C ALA A 43 -2.76 -7.05 -12.09
N ASP A 44 -4.01 -7.01 -12.54
CA ASP A 44 -5.15 -6.58 -11.73
C ASP A 44 -5.39 -7.54 -10.55
N ASP A 45 -5.23 -8.84 -10.78
CA ASP A 45 -5.35 -9.85 -9.73
C ASP A 45 -4.19 -9.78 -8.72
N VAL A 46 -2.97 -9.49 -9.18
CA VAL A 46 -1.82 -9.25 -8.28
C VAL A 46 -2.11 -8.08 -7.34
N TYR A 47 -2.62 -6.97 -7.88
CA TYR A 47 -2.95 -5.81 -7.04
C TYR A 47 -4.14 -6.06 -6.13
N ARG A 48 -5.19 -6.73 -6.62
CA ARG A 48 -6.37 -7.12 -5.83
C ARG A 48 -5.94 -7.92 -4.60
N THR A 49 -5.20 -9.01 -4.82
CA THR A 49 -4.78 -9.89 -3.73
C THR A 49 -3.85 -9.19 -2.74
N ALA A 50 -2.98 -8.30 -3.22
CA ALA A 50 -2.16 -7.49 -2.33
C ALA A 50 -2.98 -6.56 -1.42
N LEU A 51 -4.03 -5.93 -1.97
CA LEU A 51 -4.91 -5.07 -1.19
C LEU A 51 -5.76 -5.86 -0.20
N GLU A 52 -6.29 -7.02 -0.61
CA GLU A 52 -7.06 -7.92 0.27
C GLU A 52 -6.20 -8.44 1.42
N GLN A 53 -4.95 -8.86 1.16
CA GLN A 53 -4.02 -9.30 2.21
C GLN A 53 -3.59 -8.17 3.15
N ALA A 54 -3.50 -6.94 2.64
CA ALA A 54 -3.25 -5.75 3.45
C ALA A 54 -4.49 -5.31 4.26
N GLY A 55 -5.64 -5.99 4.11
CA GLY A 55 -6.89 -5.67 4.81
C GLY A 55 -7.59 -4.42 4.28
N VAL A 56 -7.32 -4.03 3.04
CA VAL A 56 -7.96 -2.88 2.39
C VAL A 56 -9.24 -3.34 1.72
N ASP A 57 -10.36 -2.69 2.04
CA ASP A 57 -11.62 -2.91 1.33
C ASP A 57 -11.56 -2.34 -0.10
N ILE A 58 -11.90 -3.17 -1.07
CA ILE A 58 -11.85 -2.89 -2.50
C ILE A 58 -13.20 -3.17 -3.19
N GLU A 59 -14.28 -3.39 -2.43
CA GLU A 59 -15.61 -3.61 -3.00
C GLU A 59 -16.04 -2.41 -3.87
N GLY A 60 -16.48 -2.69 -5.10
CA GLY A 60 -16.90 -1.65 -6.06
C GLY A 60 -15.75 -0.82 -6.67
N VAL A 61 -14.48 -1.10 -6.32
CA VAL A 61 -13.34 -0.37 -6.87
C VAL A 61 -12.93 -0.95 -8.23
N HIS A 62 -12.80 -0.06 -9.23
CA HIS A 62 -12.33 -0.45 -10.56
C HIS A 62 -10.81 -0.74 -10.55
N PRO A 63 -10.32 -1.79 -11.25
CA PRO A 63 -8.92 -2.20 -11.19
C PRO A 63 -7.88 -1.12 -11.52
N SER A 64 -8.25 -0.14 -12.35
CA SER A 64 -7.41 1.02 -12.65
C SER A 64 -6.98 1.84 -11.42
N ALA A 65 -7.69 1.73 -10.30
CA ALA A 65 -7.36 2.41 -9.05
C ALA A 65 -6.41 1.61 -8.16
N PHE A 66 -6.32 0.28 -8.32
CA PHE A 66 -5.55 -0.58 -7.43
C PHE A 66 -4.06 -0.19 -7.32
N PRO A 67 -3.34 0.17 -8.39
CA PRO A 67 -1.93 0.56 -8.27
C PRO A 67 -1.72 1.78 -7.36
N LYS A 68 -2.65 2.76 -7.43
CA LYS A 68 -2.61 3.96 -6.59
C LYS A 68 -2.95 3.64 -5.14
N MET A 69 -3.91 2.74 -4.91
CA MET A 69 -4.27 2.29 -3.58
C MET A 69 -3.11 1.53 -2.91
N VAL A 70 -2.43 0.64 -3.64
CA VAL A 70 -1.23 -0.05 -3.14
C VAL A 70 -0.15 0.94 -2.74
N LYS A 71 0.15 1.92 -3.60
CA LYS A 71 1.11 2.99 -3.28
C LYS A 71 0.72 3.74 -2.00
N MET A 72 -0.56 4.11 -1.86
CA MET A 72 -1.07 4.77 -0.67
C MET A 72 -0.91 3.89 0.59
N SER A 73 -1.23 2.59 0.50
CA SER A 73 -1.08 1.67 1.63
C SER A 73 0.37 1.52 2.08
N ILE A 74 1.33 1.48 1.14
CA ILE A 74 2.77 1.47 1.44
C ILE A 74 3.18 2.76 2.16
N GLU A 75 2.74 3.91 1.65
CA GLU A 75 3.01 5.21 2.29
C GLU A 75 2.43 5.29 3.71
N GLN A 76 1.23 4.75 3.93
CA GLN A 76 0.61 4.70 5.26
C GLN A 76 1.38 3.80 6.23
N GLN A 77 1.89 2.65 5.78
CA GLN A 77 2.74 1.79 6.61
C GLN A 77 4.03 2.51 7.03
N ASN A 78 4.66 3.24 6.11
CA ASN A 78 5.90 3.98 6.36
C ASN A 78 5.69 5.21 7.26
N ASN A 79 4.51 5.85 7.19
CA ASN A 79 4.21 7.07 7.94
C ASN A 79 3.57 6.81 9.31
N LYS A 80 3.57 5.56 9.78
CA LYS A 80 3.09 5.20 11.12
C LYS A 80 4.05 5.81 12.15
N ARG A 81 3.72 7.01 12.63
CA ARG A 81 4.51 7.74 13.63
C ARG A 81 4.78 6.83 14.82
N PRO A 82 6.01 6.79 15.35
CA PRO A 82 6.30 6.02 16.53
C PRO A 82 5.37 6.49 17.65
N VAL A 83 4.54 5.56 18.15
CA VAL A 83 3.75 5.80 19.36
C VAL A 83 4.77 5.82 20.50
N ILE A 84 5.18 7.01 20.89
CA ILE A 84 6.00 7.19 22.09
C ILE A 84 5.09 6.81 23.25
N ALA A 85 5.39 5.69 23.90
CA ALA A 85 4.75 5.35 25.16
C ALA A 85 5.11 6.45 26.17
N GLN A 86 4.18 7.35 26.46
CA GLN A 86 4.29 8.21 27.64
C GLN A 86 3.97 7.32 28.83
N ASP A 87 5.01 6.93 29.58
CA ASP A 87 4.74 6.40 30.91
C ASP A 87 4.01 7.48 31.73
N SER A 88 2.94 7.08 32.41
CA SER A 88 2.20 7.98 33.30
C SER A 88 2.95 8.22 34.62
N ALA A 89 4.04 7.50 34.86
CA ALA A 89 4.82 7.58 36.10
C ALA A 89 5.58 8.91 36.20
N SER A 90 6.17 9.37 35.10
CA SER A 90 6.90 10.64 35.00
C SER A 90 6.00 11.87 35.17
N HIS A 91 4.72 11.79 34.80
CA HIS A 91 3.72 12.82 35.12
C HIS A 91 3.39 12.86 36.62
N SER A 92 3.32 11.70 37.29
CA SER A 92 2.97 11.65 38.73
C SER A 92 4.03 12.28 39.62
N GLU A 93 5.31 12.15 39.27
CA GLU A 93 6.41 12.64 40.10
C GLU A 93 6.59 14.16 39.97
N PHE A 94 6.42 14.70 38.76
CA PHE A 94 6.36 16.14 38.53
C PHE A 94 5.16 16.80 39.20
N GLU A 95 3.96 16.18 39.11
CA GLU A 95 2.76 16.69 39.79
C GLU A 95 2.88 16.65 41.32
N LYS A 96 3.52 15.61 41.88
CA LYS A 96 3.82 15.52 43.32
C LYS A 96 4.84 16.56 43.76
N ALA A 97 5.90 16.76 42.97
CA ALA A 97 6.94 17.76 43.27
C ALA A 97 6.42 19.19 43.10
N PHE A 98 5.48 19.42 42.19
CA PHE A 98 4.92 20.73 41.88
C PHE A 98 3.38 20.72 41.80
N PRO A 99 2.68 20.63 42.95
CA PRO A 99 1.21 20.52 43.01
C PRO A 99 0.44 21.70 42.41
N THR A 100 1.10 22.86 42.32
CA THR A 100 0.54 24.10 41.74
C THR A 100 0.95 24.34 40.28
N ALA A 101 1.77 23.47 39.67
CA ALA A 101 2.25 23.64 38.29
C ALA A 101 1.11 23.69 37.26
N GLY A 102 0.01 22.97 37.49
CA GLY A 102 -1.18 23.01 36.63
C GLY A 102 -1.93 24.35 36.64
N LYS A 103 -1.62 25.24 37.59
CA LYS A 103 -2.22 26.59 37.71
C LYS A 103 -1.39 27.68 37.04
N LEU A 104 -0.23 27.34 36.47
CA LEU A 104 0.60 28.29 35.76
C LEU A 104 -0.09 28.67 34.44
N LYS A 105 -0.54 29.93 34.36
CA LYS A 105 -1.02 30.52 33.12
C LYS A 105 0.15 30.53 32.14
N ARG A 106 0.11 29.70 31.10
CA ARG A 106 1.08 29.80 30.00
C ARG A 106 0.91 31.20 29.39
N GLY A 107 1.90 32.05 29.58
CA GLY A 107 1.95 33.37 28.96
C GLY A 107 1.90 33.21 27.44
N PHE A 108 1.21 34.15 26.80
CA PHE A 108 1.00 34.23 25.35
C PHE A 108 2.31 34.11 24.56
#